data_AF-A0A1S3DF62-F1
#
_entry.id   AF-A0A1S3DF62-F1
#
_cell.length_a   1.000
_cell.length_b   1.000
_cell.length_c   1.000
_cell.angle_alpha   90.00
_cell.angle_beta   90.00
_cell.angle_gamma   90.00
#
_symmetry.space_group_name_H-M   'P 1'
#
loop_
_entity.id
_entity.type
_entity.pdbx_description
1 polymer ?
#
loop_
_entity_poly.entity_id
_entity_poly.type
_entity_poly.pdbx_seq_one_letter_code
_entity_poly.pdbx_strand_id
1 'polypeptide(L)'
;MPVGSWLIYRDMGAYTLPVASTFNGFPIPKVHAVIEEHIWLMLKDRLPLTQDHFIKENQPVRNDSWDELPHMDDYEDIIPFSYVGEVATTN
;
A
#
# COMPACT_ATOMS: atom_id res chain seq x y z
N MET A 1 -9.79 -21.27 0.97
CA MET A 1 -8.83 -20.27 1.51
C MET A 1 -8.97 -20.26 3.02
N PRO A 2 -7.90 -20.45 3.79
CA PRO A 2 -7.94 -20.40 5.25
C PRO A 2 -8.21 -18.96 5.74
N VAL A 3 -8.67 -18.86 6.98
CA VAL A 3 -8.75 -17.58 7.71
C VAL A 3 -7.37 -16.92 7.70
N GLY A 4 -7.30 -15.61 7.46
CA GLY A 4 -6.06 -14.86 7.33
C GLY A 4 -5.50 -14.77 5.90
N SER A 5 -6.11 -15.45 4.92
CA SER A 5 -5.72 -15.28 3.51
C SER A 5 -6.16 -13.92 2.95
N TRP A 6 -5.35 -13.35 2.07
CA TRP A 6 -5.66 -12.10 1.37
C TRP A 6 -6.50 -12.31 0.12
N LEU A 7 -7.41 -11.37 -0.14
CA LEU A 7 -8.12 -11.21 -1.40
C LEU A 7 -7.67 -9.92 -2.07
N ILE A 8 -7.44 -9.96 -3.38
CA ILE A 8 -7.00 -8.80 -4.16
C ILE A 8 -8.07 -8.46 -5.19
N TYR A 9 -8.58 -7.23 -5.11
CA TYR A 9 -9.52 -6.66 -6.07
C TYR A 9 -8.82 -5.55 -6.84
N ARG A 10 -8.63 -5.77 -8.14
CA ARG A 10 -8.10 -4.76 -9.07
C ARG A 10 -9.21 -3.84 -9.56
N ASP A 11 -8.83 -2.71 -10.15
CA ASP A 11 -9.76 -1.77 -10.80
C ASP A 11 -10.77 -1.11 -9.85
N MET A 12 -10.42 -0.99 -8.56
CA MET A 12 -11.27 -0.40 -7.51
C MET A 12 -11.13 1.12 -7.38
N GLY A 13 -10.70 1.83 -8.42
CA GLY A 13 -10.42 3.27 -8.36
C GLY A 13 -11.65 4.18 -8.49
N ALA A 14 -12.72 3.70 -9.12
CA ALA A 14 -13.90 4.51 -9.44
C ALA A 14 -15.10 4.12 -8.58
N TYR A 15 -15.79 5.11 -8.01
CA TYR A 15 -17.04 4.93 -7.25
C TYR A 15 -16.97 3.93 -6.08
N THR A 16 -15.79 3.80 -5.46
CA THR A 16 -15.55 2.95 -4.28
C THR A 16 -15.43 3.80 -3.01
N LEU A 17 -14.26 4.37 -2.75
CA LEU A 17 -13.97 5.20 -1.58
C LEU A 17 -14.88 6.43 -1.45
N PRO A 18 -15.24 7.17 -2.52
CA PRO A 18 -16.08 8.36 -2.39
C PRO A 18 -17.46 8.11 -1.77
N VAL A 19 -17.94 6.86 -1.80
CA VAL A 19 -19.26 6.47 -1.25
C VAL A 19 -19.12 5.51 -0.05
N ALA A 20 -17.89 5.27 0.44
CA ALA A 20 -17.66 4.43 1.60
C ALA A 20 -18.20 5.09 2.89
N SER A 21 -18.72 4.27 3.80
CA SER A 21 -19.21 4.72 5.10
C SER A 21 -18.73 3.79 6.21
N THR A 22 -18.72 4.28 7.43
CA THR A 22 -18.34 3.52 8.63
C THR A 22 -19.54 2.79 9.25
N PHE A 23 -20.54 2.42 8.44
CA PHE A 23 -21.68 1.66 8.92
C PHE A 23 -21.21 0.36 9.59
N ASN A 24 -21.77 0.06 10.77
CA ASN A 24 -21.35 -1.04 11.65
C ASN A 24 -19.93 -0.89 12.25
N GLY A 25 -19.37 0.32 12.27
CA GLY A 25 -18.13 0.62 12.99
C GLY A 25 -16.86 0.15 12.29
N PHE A 26 -16.94 -0.35 11.05
CA PHE A 26 -15.76 -0.71 10.29
C PHE A 26 -15.04 0.53 9.74
N PRO A 27 -13.70 0.61 9.85
CA PRO A 27 -12.94 1.74 9.32
C PRO A 27 -12.92 1.74 7.79
N ILE A 28 -12.74 2.93 7.21
CA ILE A 28 -12.50 3.08 5.76
C ILE A 28 -11.07 2.57 5.46
N PRO A 29 -10.86 1.79 4.39
CA PRO A 29 -9.53 1.30 4.03
C PRO A 29 -8.51 2.42 3.85
N LYS A 30 -7.29 2.21 4.36
CA LYS A 30 -6.17 3.14 4.20
C LYS A 30 -5.67 3.13 2.76
N VAL A 31 -5.54 4.31 2.15
CA VAL A 31 -4.96 4.47 0.81
C VAL A 31 -3.46 4.73 0.93
N HIS A 32 -2.70 3.88 0.25
CA HIS A 32 -1.25 3.96 0.17
C HIS A 32 -0.88 4.40 -1.26
N ALA A 33 -0.76 5.71 -1.49
CA ALA A 33 -0.41 6.25 -2.79
C ALA A 33 1.08 6.05 -3.09
N VAL A 34 1.38 5.50 -4.26
CA VAL A 34 2.73 5.26 -4.76
C VAL A 34 2.88 5.88 -6.14
N ILE A 35 4.11 6.28 -6.47
CA ILE A 35 4.45 6.88 -7.77
C ILE A 35 5.88 6.51 -8.12
N GLU A 36 6.12 6.19 -9.38
CA GLU A 36 7.48 5.98 -9.87
C GLU A 36 8.25 7.31 -9.90
N GLU A 37 9.54 7.27 -9.55
CA GLU A 37 10.37 8.48 -9.42
C GLU A 37 10.37 9.33 -10.70
N HIS A 38 10.47 8.70 -11.87
CA HIS A 38 10.52 9.43 -13.14
C HIS A 38 9.20 10.17 -13.43
N ILE A 39 8.05 9.59 -13.08
CA ILE A 39 6.74 10.24 -13.19
C ILE A 39 6.62 11.38 -12.16
N TRP A 40 7.10 11.17 -10.93
CA TRP A 40 7.16 12.22 -9.91
C TRP A 40 7.96 13.43 -10.39
N LEU A 41 9.15 13.23 -10.96
CA LEU A 41 9.97 14.30 -11.52
C LEU A 41 9.26 15.08 -12.64
N MET A 42 8.38 14.42 -13.40
CA MET A 42 7.54 15.09 -14.40
C MET A 42 6.37 15.88 -13.79
N LEU A 43 5.79 15.42 -12.68
CA LEU A 43 4.55 15.96 -12.12
C LEU A 43 4.74 16.98 -11.00
N LYS A 44 5.85 16.90 -10.24
CA LYS A 44 6.09 17.70 -9.02
C LYS A 44 5.96 19.22 -9.22
N ASP A 45 6.27 19.71 -10.42
CA ASP A 45 6.24 21.14 -10.76
C ASP A 45 4.92 21.55 -11.46
N ARG A 46 4.02 20.59 -11.73
CA ARG A 46 2.78 20.79 -12.50
C ARG A 46 1.51 20.65 -11.67
N LEU A 47 1.60 20.01 -10.51
CA LEU A 47 0.47 19.75 -9.63
C LEU A 47 0.85 20.17 -8.21
N PRO A 48 -0.13 20.51 -7.35
CA PRO A 48 0.11 20.80 -5.93
C PRO A 48 0.38 19.50 -5.14
N LEU A 49 1.23 18.62 -5.67
CA LEU A 49 1.65 17.39 -5.05
C LEU A 49 3.05 17.60 -4.46
N THR A 50 3.23 17.28 -3.19
CA THR A 50 4.54 17.18 -2.54
C THR A 50 4.92 15.71 -2.35
N GLN A 51 6.18 15.47 -1.99
CA GLN A 51 6.67 14.11 -1.73
C GLN A 51 5.91 13.43 -0.56
N ASP A 52 5.33 14.20 0.36
CA ASP A 52 4.61 13.70 1.54
C ASP A 52 3.23 13.10 1.21
N HIS A 53 2.73 13.32 0.00
CA HIS A 53 1.51 12.66 -0.48
C HIS A 53 1.72 11.21 -0.92
N PHE A 54 2.98 10.77 -1.04
CA PHE A 54 3.34 9.45 -1.50
C PHE A 54 4.14 8.70 -0.44
N ILE A 55 4.05 7.38 -0.48
CA ILE A 55 4.88 6.52 0.36
C ILE A 55 6.21 6.28 -0.36
N LYS A 56 7.32 6.56 0.34
CA LYS A 56 8.67 6.26 -0.17
C LYS A 56 8.93 4.77 0.01
N GLU A 57 9.41 4.11 -1.05
CA GLU A 57 9.94 2.76 -0.93
C GLU A 57 11.04 2.73 0.14
N ASN A 58 11.00 1.73 1.02
CA ASN A 58 11.89 1.54 2.19
C ASN A 58 11.61 2.40 3.44
N GLN A 59 10.48 3.11 3.54
CA GLN A 59 9.99 3.48 4.87
C GLN A 59 9.38 2.21 5.49
N PRO A 60 9.84 1.74 6.68
CA PRO A 60 9.05 0.76 7.41
C PRO A 60 7.65 1.35 7.56
N VAL A 61 6.61 0.55 7.28
CA VAL A 61 5.24 0.95 7.56
C VAL A 61 5.26 1.49 8.97
N ARG A 62 5.04 2.81 9.13
CA ARG A 62 5.10 3.40 10.45
C ARG A 62 3.98 2.71 11.23
N ASN A 63 4.38 2.04 12.30
CA ASN A 63 3.48 1.24 13.11
C ASN A 63 2.63 2.12 14.04
N ASP A 64 2.37 3.37 13.68
CA ASP A 64 1.63 4.34 14.48
C ASP A 64 0.11 4.02 14.57
N SER A 65 -0.27 2.78 14.29
CA SER A 65 -1.60 2.22 14.57
C SER A 65 -1.58 0.74 14.99
N TRP A 66 -0.42 0.07 15.00
CA TRP A 66 -0.33 -1.37 15.34
C TRP A 66 -0.02 -1.61 16.82
N ASP A 67 0.38 -0.57 17.58
CA ASP A 67 0.70 -0.66 19.01
C ASP A 67 -0.55 -0.76 19.92
N GLU A 68 -1.77 -0.60 19.39
CA GLU A 68 -3.03 -0.74 20.17
C GLU A 68 -3.78 -2.06 19.93
N LEU A 69 -3.30 -2.94 19.04
CA LEU A 69 -3.91 -4.26 18.84
C LEU A 69 -3.18 -5.33 19.67
N PRO A 70 -3.92 -6.24 20.33
CA PRO A 70 -3.31 -7.23 21.22
C PRO A 70 -2.25 -8.06 20.48
N HIS A 71 -1.14 -8.26 21.19
CA HIS A 71 0.09 -8.92 20.77
C HIS A 71 -0.13 -10.11 19.83
N MET A 72 0.44 -9.97 18.65
CA MET A 72 0.52 -11.01 17.63
C MET A 72 1.83 -11.78 17.90
N ASP A 73 1.80 -12.72 18.83
CA ASP A 73 2.90 -13.67 19.08
C ASP A 73 3.14 -14.64 17.88
N ASP A 74 2.63 -14.31 16.68
CA ASP A 74 2.52 -15.20 15.52
C ASP A 74 3.32 -14.74 14.28
N TYR A 75 4.19 -13.72 14.38
CA TYR A 75 4.98 -13.21 13.24
C TYR A 75 6.26 -14.03 12.96
N GLU A 76 6.13 -15.28 12.48
CA GLU A 76 7.27 -15.99 11.85
C GLU A 76 7.44 -15.73 10.33
N ASP A 77 6.49 -15.07 9.67
CA ASP A 77 6.50 -14.97 8.19
C ASP A 77 6.74 -13.55 7.63
N ILE A 78 7.76 -12.84 8.15
CA ILE A 78 8.29 -11.68 7.43
C ILE A 78 9.12 -12.20 6.25
N ILE A 79 8.49 -12.34 5.09
CA ILE A 79 9.20 -12.55 3.83
C ILE A 79 10.00 -11.27 3.53
N PRO A 80 11.35 -11.31 3.47
CA PRO A 80 12.09 -10.15 2.98
C PRO A 80 11.80 -10.02 1.49
N PHE A 81 11.44 -8.81 1.05
CA PHE A 81 11.44 -8.44 -0.36
C PHE A 81 12.88 -8.53 -0.89
N SER A 82 13.31 -9.74 -1.25
CA SER A 82 14.54 -9.97 -2.00
C SER A 82 14.18 -10.10 -3.49
N TYR A 83 14.72 -9.16 -4.27
CA TYR A 83 15.28 -9.39 -5.61
C TYR A 83 14.46 -10.26 -6.58
N VAL A 84 13.80 -9.62 -7.55
CA VAL A 84 13.56 -10.22 -8.87
C VAL A 84 14.24 -9.36 -9.91
N GLY A 85 15.53 -9.62 -10.10
CA GLY A 85 16.23 -9.28 -11.33
C GLY A 85 15.82 -10.20 -12.48
N GLU A 86 16.16 -9.73 -13.68
CA GLU A 86 16.15 -10.39 -15.00
C GLU A 86 14.86 -10.33 -15.82
N VAL A 87 14.84 -9.29 -16.66
CA VAL A 87 14.17 -9.25 -17.96
C VAL A 87 14.73 -10.41 -18.79
N ALA A 88 13.95 -11.47 -18.96
CA ALA A 88 14.26 -12.51 -19.93
C ALA A 88 14.08 -11.92 -21.34
N THR A 89 15.15 -11.42 -21.96
CA THR A 89 15.21 -11.28 -23.41
C THR A 89 15.29 -12.67 -24.01
N THR A 90 14.21 -13.13 -24.62
CA THR A 90 14.24 -14.23 -25.59
C THR A 90 14.19 -13.62 -26.99
N ASN A 91 15.34 -13.64 -27.67
CA ASN A 91 15.51 -14.16 -29.03
C ASN A 91 17.01 -14.27 -29.32
#